data_AF-A0A821ZHG1-F1
#
_entry.id   AF-A0A821ZHG1-F1
#
_cell.length_a   1.000
_cell.length_b   1.000
_cell.length_c   1.000
_cell.angle_alpha   90.00
_cell.angle_beta   90.00
_cell.angle_gamma   90.00
#
_symmetry.space_group_name_H-M   'P 1'
#
loop_
_entity.id
_entity.type
_entity.pdbx_description
1 polymer ?
#
loop_
_entity_poly.entity_id
_entity_poly.type
_entity_poly.pdbx_seq_one_letter_code
_entity_poly.pdbx_strand_id
1 'polypeptide(L)'
;KGAFAPICSAMGGFVGQQVLTSITGKFTPIQQWLYLDAYELIKEISFEKEYNAIKLVSPDRYQSLRLCIGDSLVQCLARQQLFMVGCGAIGCELLKLFALLGVGRSGQITITDHDHIEKSNLNRQFLFHKQHLNQPKSIVAAQSARDMNKELNIQSYTLKVGVGSNDLCSDAFISGQTIIVNALDNIEARRYMDSYALNRN
;
A
#
# COMPACT_ATOMS: atom_id res chain seq x y z
N LYS A 1 7.35 6.31 -21.25
CA LYS A 1 7.06 4.86 -21.10
C LYS A 1 6.23 4.68 -19.84
N GLY A 2 5.20 3.83 -19.88
CA GLY A 2 4.36 3.54 -18.71
C GLY A 2 5.14 2.75 -17.65
N ALA A 3 4.81 2.97 -16.38
CA ALA A 3 5.35 2.21 -15.26
C ALA A 3 4.27 2.05 -14.19
N PHE A 4 3.98 0.80 -13.81
CA PHE A 4 2.93 0.48 -12.84
C PHE A 4 3.54 -0.26 -11.65
N ALA A 5 3.69 0.47 -10.53
CA ALA A 5 4.40 0.00 -9.35
C ALA A 5 3.91 -1.35 -8.79
N PRO A 6 2.60 -1.68 -8.78
CA PRO A 6 2.12 -2.99 -8.33
C PRO A 6 2.67 -4.16 -9.15
N ILE A 7 2.69 -4.07 -10.49
CA ILE A 7 3.27 -5.11 -11.34
C ILE A 7 4.79 -5.19 -11.12
N CYS A 8 5.47 -4.04 -11.02
CA CYS A 8 6.91 -4.02 -10.71
C CYS A 8 7.21 -4.70 -9.37
N SER A 9 6.38 -4.49 -8.34
CA SER A 9 6.54 -5.12 -7.04
C SER A 9 6.30 -6.64 -7.10
N ALA A 10 5.21 -7.07 -7.75
CA ALA A 10 4.90 -8.49 -7.91
C ALA A 10 6.01 -9.22 -8.69
N MET A 11 6.42 -8.68 -9.83
CA MET A 11 7.52 -9.23 -10.63
C MET A 11 8.84 -9.20 -9.88
N GLY A 12 9.15 -8.13 -9.15
CA GLY A 12 10.33 -8.05 -8.31
C GLY A 12 10.37 -9.14 -7.23
N GLY A 13 9.21 -9.44 -6.62
CA GLY A 13 9.05 -10.55 -5.69
C GLY A 13 9.31 -11.91 -6.33
N PHE A 14 8.71 -12.19 -7.49
CA PHE A 14 8.93 -13.43 -8.23
C PHE A 14 10.39 -13.61 -8.63
N VAL A 15 10.99 -12.58 -9.23
CA VAL A 15 12.39 -12.60 -9.67
C VAL A 15 13.32 -12.77 -8.47
N GLY A 16 13.11 -12.03 -7.38
CA GLY A 16 13.87 -12.18 -6.15
C GLY A 16 13.82 -13.61 -5.60
N GLN A 17 12.64 -14.24 -5.62
CA GLN A 17 12.49 -15.63 -5.21
C GLN A 17 13.17 -16.61 -6.17
N GLN A 18 13.13 -16.37 -7.49
CA GLN A 18 13.84 -17.22 -8.46
C GLN A 18 15.35 -17.15 -8.28
N VAL A 19 15.91 -15.97 -7.99
CA VAL A 19 17.34 -15.83 -7.67
C VAL A 19 17.71 -16.69 -6.47
N LEU A 20 16.92 -16.62 -5.39
CA LEU A 20 17.14 -17.47 -4.21
C LEU A 20 17.04 -18.96 -4.56
N THR A 21 16.03 -19.35 -5.33
CA THR A 21 15.85 -20.73 -5.79
C THR A 21 17.05 -21.23 -6.58
N SER A 22 17.59 -20.42 -7.50
CA SER A 22 18.75 -20.78 -8.33
C SER A 22 20.03 -20.95 -7.52
N ILE A 23 20.28 -20.12 -6.51
CA ILE A 23 21.51 -20.20 -5.72
C ILE A 23 21.44 -21.26 -4.60
N THR A 24 20.25 -21.57 -4.08
CA THR A 24 20.11 -22.53 -2.97
C THR A 24 19.66 -23.92 -3.41
N GLY A 25 19.08 -24.07 -4.61
CA GLY A 25 18.48 -25.33 -5.07
C GLY A 25 17.32 -25.84 -4.20
N LYS A 26 16.70 -24.96 -3.38
CA LYS A 26 15.77 -25.37 -2.32
C LYS A 26 14.33 -25.55 -2.80
N PHE A 27 13.94 -24.82 -3.84
CA PHE A 27 12.56 -24.76 -4.31
C PHE A 27 12.47 -25.14 -5.79
N THR A 28 11.27 -25.48 -6.25
CA THR A 28 11.02 -25.72 -7.67
C THR A 28 11.06 -24.39 -8.43
N PRO A 29 11.91 -24.22 -9.46
CA PRO A 29 11.95 -23.01 -10.25
C PRO A 29 10.73 -22.91 -11.18
N ILE A 30 10.44 -21.70 -11.63
CA ILE A 30 9.48 -21.48 -12.72
C ILE A 30 10.09 -22.05 -14.00
N GLN A 31 9.30 -22.81 -14.75
CA GLN A 31 9.72 -23.43 -16.02
C GLN A 31 8.71 -23.09 -17.13
N GLN A 32 9.02 -22.24 -18.10
CA GLN A 32 10.16 -21.31 -18.23
C GLN A 32 9.70 -19.84 -18.23
N TRP A 33 8.43 -19.63 -18.55
CA TRP A 33 7.85 -18.33 -18.81
C TRP A 33 6.78 -18.03 -17.77
N LEU A 34 6.83 -16.83 -17.22
CA LEU A 34 5.77 -16.26 -16.38
C LEU A 34 5.29 -14.99 -17.07
N TYR A 35 4.02 -15.00 -17.48
CA TYR A 35 3.32 -13.81 -17.95
C TYR A 35 2.41 -13.32 -16.84
N LEU A 36 2.44 -12.01 -16.58
CA LEU A 36 1.59 -11.34 -15.62
C LEU A 36 1.05 -10.07 -16.26
N ASP A 37 -0.26 -9.92 -16.23
CA ASP A 37 -0.96 -8.71 -16.65
C ASP A 37 -2.08 -8.38 -15.65
N ALA A 38 -2.64 -7.19 -15.80
CA ALA A 38 -3.73 -6.69 -14.96
C ALA A 38 -4.71 -5.87 -15.82
N TYR A 39 -5.03 -6.38 -17.01
CA TYR A 39 -5.84 -5.67 -18.00
C TYR A 39 -7.27 -5.39 -17.50
N GLU A 40 -7.74 -6.12 -16.49
CA GLU A 40 -9.04 -5.90 -15.86
C GLU A 40 -9.14 -4.50 -15.24
N LEU A 41 -8.03 -3.92 -14.81
CA LEU A 41 -8.00 -2.58 -14.20
C LEU A 41 -8.34 -1.45 -15.18
N ILE A 42 -8.21 -1.69 -16.49
CA ILE A 42 -8.40 -0.66 -17.52
C ILE A 42 -9.69 -0.84 -18.34
N LYS A 43 -10.51 -1.86 -18.02
CA LYS A 43 -11.74 -2.18 -18.77
C LYS A 43 -12.79 -1.06 -18.75
N GLU A 44 -12.77 -0.20 -17.74
CA GLU A 44 -13.74 0.88 -17.57
C GLU A 44 -13.28 2.21 -18.18
N ILE A 45 -12.12 2.23 -18.84
CA ILE A 45 -11.46 3.45 -19.27
C ILE A 45 -11.66 3.69 -20.77
N SER A 46 -12.21 4.85 -21.12
CA SER A 46 -12.22 5.31 -22.51
C SER A 46 -10.82 5.77 -22.93
N PHE A 47 -10.16 4.96 -23.76
CA PHE A 47 -8.78 5.21 -24.19
C PHE A 47 -8.61 6.60 -24.84
N GLU A 48 -9.48 6.97 -25.78
CA GLU A 48 -9.39 8.27 -26.48
C GLU A 48 -9.55 9.45 -25.52
N LYS A 49 -10.50 9.37 -24.58
CA LYS A 49 -10.75 10.44 -23.61
C LYS A 49 -9.56 10.62 -22.67
N GLU A 50 -9.05 9.53 -22.10
CA GLU A 50 -7.90 9.60 -21.19
C GLU A 50 -6.62 10.01 -21.92
N TYR A 51 -6.37 9.48 -23.11
CA TYR A 51 -5.16 9.82 -23.87
C TYR A 51 -5.09 11.32 -24.18
N ASN A 52 -6.23 11.93 -24.54
CA ASN A 52 -6.32 13.38 -24.72
C ASN A 52 -6.16 14.14 -23.40
N ALA A 53 -6.77 13.66 -22.30
CA ALA A 53 -6.59 14.25 -20.98
C ALA A 53 -5.11 14.27 -20.55
N ILE A 54 -4.39 13.18 -20.76
CA ILE A 54 -2.97 13.05 -20.41
C ILE A 54 -2.09 14.08 -21.14
N LYS A 55 -2.41 14.42 -22.41
CA LYS A 55 -1.67 15.45 -23.17
C LYS A 55 -1.84 16.86 -22.62
N LEU A 56 -2.92 17.11 -21.90
CA LEU A 56 -3.24 18.42 -21.32
C LEU A 56 -2.63 18.62 -19.94
N VAL A 57 -2.19 17.55 -19.27
CA VAL A 57 -1.61 17.60 -17.93
C VAL A 57 -0.10 17.88 -18.04
N SER A 58 0.37 18.87 -17.28
CA SER A 58 1.80 19.14 -17.18
C SER A 58 2.53 17.94 -16.54
N PRO A 59 3.69 17.50 -17.09
CA PRO A 59 4.38 16.33 -16.57
C PRO A 59 4.75 16.48 -15.08
N ASP A 60 4.37 15.47 -14.29
CA ASP A 60 4.76 15.32 -12.88
C ASP A 60 5.27 13.88 -12.62
N ARG A 61 5.52 13.54 -11.35
CA ARG A 61 6.01 12.21 -10.95
C ARG A 61 5.06 11.05 -11.30
N TYR A 62 3.77 11.32 -11.56
CA TYR A 62 2.74 10.33 -11.88
C TYR A 62 2.53 10.15 -13.39
N GLN A 63 3.31 10.82 -14.24
CA GLN A 63 3.14 10.73 -15.69
C GLN A 63 3.20 9.27 -16.21
N SER A 64 4.15 8.47 -15.72
CA SER A 64 4.26 7.06 -16.11
C SER A 64 3.10 6.21 -15.62
N LEU A 65 2.49 6.55 -14.48
CA LEU A 65 1.30 5.89 -13.97
C LEU A 65 0.07 6.25 -14.81
N ARG A 66 -0.11 7.53 -15.16
CA ARG A 66 -1.20 7.98 -16.05
C ARG A 66 -1.20 7.27 -17.40
N LEU A 67 -0.01 7.05 -17.97
CA LEU A 67 0.12 6.27 -19.21
C LEU A 67 -0.34 4.81 -19.08
N CYS A 68 -0.39 4.26 -17.86
CA CYS A 68 -0.86 2.90 -17.59
C CYS A 68 -2.36 2.86 -17.29
N ILE A 69 -2.87 3.78 -16.48
CA ILE A 69 -4.22 3.68 -15.88
C ILE A 69 -5.11 4.90 -16.14
N GLY A 70 -4.71 5.85 -16.98
CA GLY A 70 -5.45 7.09 -17.21
C GLY A 70 -5.26 8.14 -16.09
N ASP A 71 -5.65 9.38 -16.37
CA ASP A 71 -5.63 10.45 -15.36
C ASP A 71 -6.82 10.28 -14.39
N SER A 72 -7.99 9.87 -14.87
CA SER A 72 -9.18 9.71 -14.01
C SER A 72 -8.94 8.78 -12.81
N LEU A 73 -8.29 7.63 -13.02
CA LEU A 73 -7.93 6.73 -11.92
C LEU A 73 -6.81 7.28 -11.04
N VAL A 74 -5.83 8.00 -11.59
CA VAL A 74 -4.80 8.68 -10.77
C VAL A 74 -5.46 9.71 -9.84
N GLN A 75 -6.42 10.49 -10.32
CA GLN A 75 -7.18 11.42 -9.49
C GLN A 75 -8.13 10.69 -8.52
N CYS A 76 -8.63 9.51 -8.88
CA CYS A 76 -9.39 8.65 -7.96
C CYS A 76 -8.51 8.20 -6.78
N LEU A 77 -7.30 7.68 -7.06
CA LEU A 77 -6.32 7.28 -6.04
C LEU A 77 -5.94 8.45 -5.13
N ALA A 78 -5.74 9.63 -5.71
CA ALA A 78 -5.38 10.83 -4.96
C ALA A 78 -6.42 11.22 -3.90
N ARG A 79 -7.71 11.01 -4.15
CA ARG A 79 -8.82 11.46 -3.29
C ARG A 79 -9.20 10.47 -2.17
N GLN A 80 -8.56 9.31 -2.10
CA GLN A 80 -8.96 8.26 -1.17
C GLN A 80 -8.79 8.68 0.30
N GLN A 81 -9.73 8.25 1.14
CA GLN A 81 -9.66 8.25 2.60
C GLN A 81 -9.38 6.81 3.03
N LEU A 82 -8.10 6.49 3.22
CA LEU A 82 -7.65 5.12 3.43
C LEU A 82 -7.31 4.89 4.89
N PHE A 83 -7.85 3.82 5.49
CA PHE A 83 -7.42 3.35 6.80
C PHE A 83 -6.69 2.02 6.70
N MET A 84 -5.40 1.98 7.06
CA MET A 84 -4.59 0.75 7.09
C MET A 84 -4.31 0.30 8.52
N VAL A 85 -4.61 -0.97 8.81
CA VAL A 85 -4.32 -1.58 10.11
C VAL A 85 -3.13 -2.52 9.99
N GLY A 86 -2.03 -2.16 10.67
CA GLY A 86 -0.77 -2.88 10.66
C GLY A 86 0.30 -2.22 9.79
N CYS A 87 1.50 -2.07 10.33
CA CYS A 87 2.68 -1.49 9.70
C CYS A 87 3.85 -2.50 9.64
N GLY A 88 3.53 -3.81 9.68
CA GLY A 88 4.47 -4.91 9.52
C GLY A 88 4.97 -5.08 8.08
N ALA A 89 5.33 -6.31 7.69
CA ALA A 89 5.92 -6.58 6.36
C ALA A 89 5.00 -6.17 5.21
N ILE A 90 3.73 -6.58 5.29
CA ILE A 90 2.69 -6.22 4.30
C ILE A 90 2.42 -4.70 4.35
N GLY A 91 2.32 -4.12 5.54
CA GLY A 91 2.06 -2.68 5.71
C GLY A 91 3.17 -1.79 5.13
N CYS A 92 4.43 -2.19 5.30
CA CYS A 92 5.58 -1.51 4.69
C CYS A 92 5.51 -1.53 3.15
N GLU A 93 5.18 -2.67 2.57
CA GLU A 93 5.04 -2.84 1.12
C GLU A 93 3.88 -2.03 0.56
N LEU A 94 2.72 -2.05 1.23
CA LEU A 94 1.56 -1.26 0.87
C LEU A 94 1.83 0.25 0.96
N LEU A 95 2.48 0.72 2.03
CA LEU A 95 2.82 2.14 2.17
C LEU A 95 3.77 2.64 1.08
N LYS A 96 4.76 1.82 0.69
CA LYS A 96 5.59 2.12 -0.48
C LYS A 96 4.73 2.24 -1.74
N LEU A 97 3.81 1.30 -1.97
CA LEU A 97 2.92 1.36 -3.13
C LEU A 97 2.01 2.59 -3.08
N PHE A 98 1.44 2.94 -1.92
CA PHE A 98 0.62 4.15 -1.75
C PHE A 98 1.43 5.41 -2.07
N ALA A 99 2.69 5.48 -1.65
CA ALA A 99 3.59 6.58 -1.99
C ALA A 99 3.88 6.69 -3.48
N LEU A 100 4.17 5.56 -4.15
CA LEU A 100 4.44 5.52 -5.58
C LEU A 100 3.19 5.82 -6.43
N LEU A 101 2.01 5.42 -5.95
CA LEU A 101 0.73 5.62 -6.62
C LEU A 101 0.06 6.97 -6.29
N GLY A 102 0.56 7.70 -5.29
CA GLY A 102 -0.03 8.97 -4.86
C GLY A 102 -1.38 8.81 -4.17
N VAL A 103 -1.61 7.68 -3.49
CA VAL A 103 -2.87 7.40 -2.80
C VAL A 103 -3.08 8.42 -1.67
N GLY A 104 -4.29 8.98 -1.58
CA GLY A 104 -4.67 9.87 -0.48
C GLY A 104 -3.89 11.20 -0.40
N ARG A 105 -3.16 11.60 -1.45
CA ARG A 105 -2.44 12.89 -1.49
C ARG A 105 -3.37 14.11 -1.48
N SER A 106 -4.59 13.95 -1.98
CA SER A 106 -5.71 14.91 -1.90
C SER A 106 -6.81 14.44 -0.95
N GLY A 107 -6.56 13.36 -0.21
CA GLY A 107 -7.41 12.81 0.83
C GLY A 107 -6.59 12.64 2.11
N GLN A 108 -6.64 11.45 2.70
CA GLN A 108 -5.79 11.10 3.84
C GLN A 108 -5.54 9.59 3.89
N ILE A 109 -4.34 9.21 4.33
CA ILE A 109 -4.01 7.86 4.75
C ILE A 109 -3.92 7.85 6.27
N THR A 110 -4.81 7.15 6.96
CA THR A 110 -4.66 6.84 8.38
C THR A 110 -4.03 5.46 8.54
N ILE A 111 -3.01 5.34 9.37
CA ILE A 111 -2.37 4.06 9.71
C ILE A 111 -2.32 3.85 11.21
N THR A 112 -2.45 2.60 11.65
CA THR A 112 -2.21 2.25 13.05
C THR A 112 -1.43 0.95 13.20
N ASP A 113 -0.54 0.91 14.17
CA ASP A 113 0.17 -0.29 14.63
C ASP A 113 0.67 -0.05 16.05
N HIS A 114 0.32 -0.95 16.98
CA HIS A 114 0.71 -0.85 18.38
C HIS A 114 2.14 -1.33 18.68
N ASP A 115 2.79 -2.00 17.73
CA ASP A 115 4.11 -2.58 17.93
C ASP A 115 5.23 -1.55 17.80
N HIS A 116 6.36 -1.88 18.44
CA HIS A 116 7.63 -1.21 18.23
C HIS A 116 8.52 -2.01 17.26
N ILE A 117 9.51 -1.34 16.68
CA ILE A 117 10.43 -1.95 15.71
C ILE A 117 11.47 -2.81 16.44
N GLU A 118 11.57 -4.07 16.04
CA GLU A 118 12.58 -5.01 16.53
C GLU A 118 13.64 -5.34 15.47
N LYS A 119 14.81 -5.81 15.92
CA LYS A 119 15.88 -6.27 15.02
C LYS A 119 15.41 -7.37 14.06
N SER A 120 14.55 -8.28 14.55
CA SER A 120 13.96 -9.37 13.79
C SER A 120 13.06 -8.89 12.64
N ASN A 121 12.60 -7.64 12.67
CA ASN A 121 11.69 -7.06 11.68
C ASN A 121 12.45 -6.54 10.45
N LEU A 122 13.70 -6.10 10.63
CA LEU A 122 14.49 -5.43 9.61
C LEU A 122 14.79 -6.31 8.37
N ASN A 123 14.61 -7.62 8.47
CA ASN A 123 14.81 -8.53 7.33
C ASN A 123 13.68 -8.47 6.29
N ARG A 124 12.51 -7.90 6.64
CA ARG A 124 11.31 -7.91 5.79
C ARG A 124 10.47 -6.62 5.85
N GLN A 125 10.77 -5.73 6.79
CA GLN A 125 10.07 -4.45 6.97
C GLN A 125 11.02 -3.31 6.56
N PHE A 126 11.20 -3.15 5.24
CA PHE A 126 12.27 -2.33 4.66
C PHE A 126 12.12 -0.82 4.88
N LEU A 127 10.98 -0.35 5.39
CA LEU A 127 10.81 1.05 5.83
C LEU A 127 11.56 1.35 7.14
N PHE A 128 12.08 0.32 7.81
CA PHE A 128 12.76 0.42 9.09
C PHE A 128 14.25 0.17 8.97
N HIS A 129 15.04 0.88 9.78
CA HIS A 129 16.50 0.80 9.81
C HIS A 129 16.98 0.61 11.24
N LYS A 130 18.26 0.26 11.42
CA LYS A 130 18.85 0.01 12.75
C LYS A 130 18.68 1.19 13.72
N GLN A 131 18.69 2.42 13.22
CA GLN A 131 18.48 3.62 14.04
C GLN A 131 17.04 3.78 14.56
N HIS A 132 16.08 3.04 13.99
CA HIS A 132 14.67 3.09 14.35
C HIS A 132 14.27 2.03 15.39
N LEU A 133 15.23 1.24 15.92
CA LEU A 133 14.93 0.21 16.92
C LEU A 133 14.22 0.80 18.13
N ASN A 134 13.22 0.06 18.65
CA ASN A 134 12.35 0.46 19.77
C ASN A 134 11.47 1.69 19.50
N GLN A 135 11.43 2.22 18.28
CA GLN A 135 10.46 3.26 17.91
C GLN A 135 9.14 2.63 17.44
N PRO A 136 8.00 3.33 17.57
CA PRO A 136 6.72 2.80 17.10
C PRO A 136 6.71 2.59 15.57
N LYS A 137 6.25 1.42 15.12
CA LYS A 137 6.25 1.06 13.69
C LYS A 137 5.48 2.06 12.84
N SER A 138 4.27 2.44 13.28
CA SER A 138 3.39 3.33 12.52
C SER A 138 3.99 4.72 12.31
N ILE A 139 4.65 5.28 13.34
CA ILE A 139 5.27 6.61 13.26
C ILE A 139 6.41 6.61 12.24
N VAL A 140 7.31 5.63 12.35
CA VAL A 140 8.46 5.52 11.44
C VAL A 140 8.01 5.18 10.03
N ALA A 141 7.02 4.30 9.87
CA ALA A 141 6.50 3.92 8.56
C ALA A 141 5.86 5.12 7.84
N ALA A 142 5.09 5.95 8.56
CA ALA A 142 4.56 7.19 8.02
C ALA A 142 5.67 8.14 7.58
N GLN A 143 6.72 8.31 8.40
CA GLN A 143 7.84 9.18 8.05
C GLN A 143 8.57 8.67 6.80
N SER A 144 8.94 7.39 6.75
CA SER A 144 9.60 6.78 5.60
C SER A 144 8.77 6.90 4.31
N ALA A 145 7.44 6.74 4.40
CA ALA A 145 6.55 6.92 3.25
C ALA A 145 6.48 8.39 2.79
N ARG A 146 6.45 9.37 3.72
CA ARG A 146 6.54 10.80 3.38
C ARG A 146 7.90 11.16 2.77
N ASP A 147 8.96 10.47 3.16
CA ASP A 147 10.28 10.66 2.54
C ASP A 147 10.32 10.17 1.09
N MET A 148 9.59 9.11 0.75
CA MET A 148 9.39 8.67 -0.63
C MET A 148 8.49 9.62 -1.43
N ASN A 149 7.47 10.19 -0.78
CA ASN A 149 6.54 11.11 -1.40
C ASN A 149 6.00 12.16 -0.42
N LYS A 150 6.51 13.39 -0.55
CA LYS A 150 6.17 14.54 0.30
C LYS A 150 4.72 15.02 0.12
N GLU A 151 4.05 14.63 -0.96
CA GLU A 151 2.63 14.96 -1.21
C GLU A 151 1.68 14.09 -0.36
N LEU A 152 2.15 13.02 0.28
CA LEU A 152 1.27 12.16 1.06
C LEU A 152 0.82 12.82 2.37
N ASN A 153 -0.50 12.80 2.59
CA ASN A 153 -1.12 13.16 3.85
C ASN A 153 -1.35 11.89 4.70
N ILE A 154 -0.38 11.56 5.56
CA ILE A 154 -0.45 10.38 6.44
C ILE A 154 -0.69 10.81 7.88
N GLN A 155 -1.68 10.21 8.55
CA GLN A 155 -1.86 10.26 10.00
C GLN A 155 -1.54 8.90 10.61
N SER A 156 -0.66 8.85 11.60
CA SER A 156 -0.20 7.60 12.22
C SER A 156 -0.59 7.52 13.69
N TYR A 157 -1.05 6.36 14.13
CA TYR A 157 -1.40 6.06 15.50
C TYR A 157 -0.70 4.80 16.01
N THR A 158 -0.56 4.68 17.32
CA THR A 158 0.06 3.53 17.99
C THR A 158 -0.97 2.67 18.72
N LEU A 159 -2.21 2.66 18.22
CA LEU A 159 -3.33 2.02 18.87
C LEU A 159 -3.50 0.59 18.37
N LYS A 160 -3.75 -0.32 19.30
CA LYS A 160 -4.13 -1.70 18.98
C LYS A 160 -5.58 -1.69 18.52
N VAL A 161 -5.88 -2.45 17.48
CA VAL A 161 -7.23 -2.65 16.96
C VAL A 161 -7.78 -3.96 17.51
N GLY A 162 -9.00 -3.95 18.05
CA GLY A 162 -9.67 -5.16 18.55
C GLY A 162 -10.64 -4.90 19.70
N VAL A 163 -11.39 -5.94 20.06
CA VAL A 163 -12.38 -5.88 21.15
C VAL A 163 -11.71 -5.50 22.48
N GLY A 164 -12.25 -4.49 23.15
CA GLY A 164 -11.76 -4.02 24.45
C GLY A 164 -10.48 -3.17 24.38
N SER A 165 -10.05 -2.77 23.18
CA SER A 165 -8.94 -1.83 23.00
C SER A 165 -9.44 -0.40 22.83
N ASN A 166 -8.63 0.59 23.22
CA ASN A 166 -8.84 1.99 22.84
C ASN A 166 -8.40 2.15 21.37
N ASP A 167 -9.21 1.66 20.44
CA ASP A 167 -8.93 1.81 19.02
C ASP A 167 -9.59 3.04 18.40
N LEU A 168 -9.27 3.28 17.13
CA LEU A 168 -9.77 4.43 16.36
C LEU A 168 -11.13 4.15 15.72
N CYS A 169 -11.63 2.92 15.81
CA CYS A 169 -12.69 2.38 14.97
C CYS A 169 -14.09 2.78 15.46
N SER A 170 -14.26 4.07 15.81
CA SER A 170 -15.59 4.63 15.99
C SER A 170 -16.37 4.58 14.68
N ASP A 171 -17.69 4.39 14.75
CA ASP A 171 -18.55 4.33 13.55
C ASP A 171 -18.40 5.57 12.67
N ALA A 172 -18.24 6.75 13.27
CA ALA A 172 -18.01 8.00 12.55
C ALA A 172 -16.68 8.00 11.79
N PHE A 173 -15.59 7.56 12.43
CA PHE A 173 -14.28 7.47 11.78
C PHE A 173 -14.30 6.46 10.63
N ILE A 174 -14.85 5.26 10.88
CA ILE A 174 -14.94 4.21 9.88
C ILE A 174 -15.79 4.69 8.72
N SER A 175 -16.96 5.28 8.96
CA SER A 175 -17.87 5.82 7.93
C SER A 175 -17.20 6.85 7.02
N GLY A 176 -16.20 7.60 7.49
CA GLY A 176 -15.42 8.54 6.69
C GLY A 176 -14.39 7.90 5.74
N GLN A 177 -14.07 6.61 5.89
CA GLN A 177 -13.06 5.94 5.06
C GLN A 177 -13.64 5.43 3.74
N THR A 178 -12.98 5.68 2.63
CA THR A 178 -13.31 5.07 1.33
C THR A 178 -12.88 3.61 1.27
N ILE A 179 -11.77 3.27 1.93
CA ILE A 179 -11.24 1.90 1.95
C ILE A 179 -10.53 1.58 3.26
N ILE A 180 -10.72 0.35 3.74
CA ILE A 180 -10.00 -0.22 4.88
C ILE A 180 -9.06 -1.30 4.34
N VAL A 181 -7.80 -1.26 4.77
CA VAL A 181 -6.75 -2.18 4.32
C VAL A 181 -6.13 -2.92 5.50
N ASN A 182 -6.25 -4.24 5.49
CA ASN A 182 -5.69 -5.10 6.54
C ASN A 182 -4.25 -5.52 6.18
N ALA A 183 -3.31 -5.18 7.06
CA ALA A 183 -1.92 -5.66 7.06
C ALA A 183 -1.62 -6.39 8.39
N LEU A 184 -2.60 -7.19 8.83
CA LEU A 184 -2.65 -7.89 10.12
C LEU A 184 -2.10 -9.31 10.04
N ASP A 185 -1.54 -9.79 11.14
CA ASP A 185 -0.91 -11.12 11.27
C ASP A 185 -1.76 -12.16 12.02
N ASN A 186 -2.85 -11.75 12.67
CA ASN A 186 -3.73 -12.62 13.45
C ASN A 186 -5.18 -12.59 12.94
N ILE A 187 -5.88 -13.73 13.11
CA ILE A 187 -7.24 -13.94 12.61
C ILE A 187 -8.26 -13.09 13.38
N GLU A 188 -8.03 -12.86 14.67
CA GLU A 188 -8.94 -12.12 15.55
C GLU A 188 -9.09 -10.67 15.11
N ALA A 189 -7.98 -9.96 14.91
CA ALA A 189 -7.99 -8.58 14.42
C ALA A 189 -8.56 -8.49 13.00
N ARG A 190 -8.31 -9.49 12.15
CA ARG A 190 -8.92 -9.55 10.80
C ARG A 190 -10.44 -9.64 10.88
N ARG A 191 -10.97 -10.54 11.71
CA ARG A 191 -12.42 -10.70 11.94
C ARG A 191 -13.05 -9.44 12.53
N TYR A 192 -12.33 -8.78 13.45
CA TYR A 192 -12.77 -7.52 14.02
C TYR A 192 -12.93 -6.45 12.93
N MET A 193 -11.91 -6.25 12.09
CA MET A 193 -11.99 -5.28 10.99
C MET A 193 -13.03 -5.66 9.92
N ASP A 194 -13.22 -6.95 9.66
CA ASP A 194 -14.21 -7.45 8.71
C ASP A 194 -15.65 -7.13 9.16
N SER A 195 -15.91 -7.16 10.47
CA SER A 195 -17.23 -6.82 11.02
C SER A 195 -17.67 -5.38 10.67
N TYR A 196 -16.73 -4.43 10.62
CA TYR A 196 -17.01 -3.06 10.18
C TYR A 196 -17.27 -2.93 8.68
N ALA A 197 -16.67 -3.81 7.87
CA ALA A 197 -16.91 -3.82 6.43
C ALA A 197 -18.29 -4.39 6.09
N LEU A 198 -18.76 -5.40 6.83
CA LEU A 198 -20.08 -6.00 6.66
C LEU A 198 -21.22 -5.08 7.10
N ASN A 199 -21.03 -4.34 8.21
CA ASN A 199 -22.04 -3.45 8.78
C ASN A 199 -22.21 -2.13 8.00
N ARG A 200 -21.50 -1.95 6.87
CA ARG A 200 -21.59 -0.78 5.99
C ARG A 200 -22.60 -0.91 4.84
N ASN A 201 -23.34 -2.01 4.78
CA ASN A 201 -24.44 -2.24 3.83
C ASN A 201 -25.80 -1.86 4.42
#